data_AF-A0A094GC19-F1
#
_entry.id   AF-A0A094GC19-F1
#
_cell.length_a   1.000
_cell.length_b   1.000
_cell.length_c   1.000
_cell.angle_alpha   90.00
_cell.angle_beta   90.00
_cell.angle_gamma   90.00
#
_symmetry.space_group_name_H-M   'P 1'
#
loop_
_entity.id
_entity.type
_entity.pdbx_description
1 polymer ?
#
loop_
_entity_poly.entity_id
_entity_poly.type
_entity_poly.pdbx_seq_one_letter_code
_entity_poly.pdbx_strand_id
1 'polypeptide(L)'
;MQDISATDSRSTVLTVLFSILLILAIPIAVGIFRASGQPDANLDRQGDDVMITDEVVKEVARNCMSGKEIMISLLNRQRDNIRITEGMVEIIATSFDKEVMTLLLDSRGDDVTITDKVVMAAARNFNRDSSREMVTLLLNRQGDNIKITERTFHTIAETFDQQMMTLFLNRHGDNIKITEGMVEIIARHCDKEVMTLILECARDDVIITDKVVMAAARNRGSEMMALLLDRRGGNVTITDEIVVFPNRERKFVLPRMSPV
;
A
#
# COMPACT_ATOMS: atom_id res chain seq x y z
N MET A 1 21.90 -0.02 -45.27
CA MET A 1 21.95 1.24 -44.51
C MET A 1 20.53 1.77 -44.40
N GLN A 2 19.84 1.41 -43.33
CA GLN A 2 18.52 1.94 -42.98
C GLN A 2 18.72 2.96 -41.87
N ASP A 3 18.51 4.24 -42.18
CA ASP A 3 18.32 5.30 -41.20
C ASP A 3 16.82 5.42 -40.95
N ILE A 4 16.34 4.70 -39.93
CA ILE A 4 15.00 4.83 -39.36
C ILE A 4 15.19 4.87 -37.84
N SER A 5 15.58 6.01 -37.28
CA SER A 5 15.58 6.17 -35.81
C SER A 5 15.41 7.59 -35.26
N ALA A 6 15.25 8.62 -36.11
CA ALA A 6 15.22 10.02 -35.64
C ALA A 6 13.81 10.66 -35.58
N THR A 7 12.76 10.00 -36.09
CA THR A 7 11.41 10.58 -36.19
C THR A 7 10.49 10.24 -35.03
N ASP A 8 10.81 9.23 -34.22
CA ASP A 8 9.94 8.80 -33.13
C ASP A 8 10.06 9.70 -31.89
N SER A 9 11.29 10.15 -31.56
CA SER A 9 11.55 10.99 -30.38
C SER A 9 10.91 12.38 -30.47
N ARG A 10 10.81 12.97 -31.67
CA ARG A 10 10.16 14.29 -31.87
C ARG A 10 8.65 14.22 -31.72
N SER A 11 8.04 13.10 -32.11
CA SER A 11 6.60 12.88 -31.95
C SER A 11 6.24 12.78 -30.47
N THR A 12 6.96 11.95 -29.71
CA THR A 12 6.75 11.80 -28.27
C THR A 12 6.95 13.11 -27.51
N VAL A 13 7.98 13.89 -27.86
CA VAL A 13 8.24 15.19 -27.23
C VAL A 13 7.11 16.20 -27.53
N LEU A 14 6.57 16.23 -28.75
CA LEU A 14 5.43 17.09 -29.07
C LEU A 14 4.17 16.65 -28.33
N THR A 15 3.89 15.34 -28.25
CA THR A 15 2.71 14.84 -27.53
C THR A 15 2.81 15.14 -26.04
N VAL A 16 3.97 14.89 -25.42
CA VAL A 16 4.21 15.22 -24.01
C VAL A 16 4.14 16.73 -23.78
N LEU A 17 4.71 17.55 -24.67
CA LEU A 17 4.56 19.01 -24.59
C LEU A 17 3.11 19.44 -24.74
N PHE A 18 2.32 18.83 -25.64
CA PHE A 18 0.92 19.15 -25.85
C PHE A 18 0.05 18.70 -24.66
N SER A 19 0.34 17.54 -24.06
CA SER A 19 -0.32 17.06 -22.85
C SER A 19 0.05 17.89 -21.63
N ILE A 20 1.30 18.31 -21.51
CA ILE A 20 1.74 19.30 -20.51
C ILE A 20 1.07 20.65 -20.79
N LEU A 21 0.96 21.10 -22.04
CA LEU A 21 0.25 22.33 -22.41
C LEU A 21 -1.23 22.25 -22.07
N LEU A 22 -1.87 21.09 -22.29
CA LEU A 22 -3.27 20.85 -21.93
C LEU A 22 -3.46 20.87 -20.42
N ILE A 23 -2.54 20.24 -19.67
CA ILE A 23 -2.56 20.21 -18.20
C ILE A 23 -2.17 21.55 -17.59
N LEU A 24 -1.30 22.34 -18.23
CA LEU A 24 -0.97 23.72 -17.86
C LEU A 24 -2.07 24.71 -18.30
N ALA A 25 -2.88 24.38 -19.30
CA ALA A 25 -4.07 25.14 -19.67
C ALA A 25 -5.25 24.90 -18.71
N ILE A 26 -5.28 23.78 -17.97
CA ILE A 26 -6.30 23.50 -16.96
C ILE A 26 -6.23 24.46 -15.74
N PRO A 27 -5.06 24.79 -15.13
CA PRO A 27 -5.00 25.83 -14.09
C PRO A 27 -5.25 27.23 -14.66
N ILE A 28 -4.97 27.48 -15.94
CA ILE A 28 -5.41 28.72 -16.60
C ILE A 28 -6.94 28.80 -16.64
N ALA A 29 -7.65 27.70 -16.92
CA ALA A 29 -9.12 27.67 -16.91
C ALA A 29 -9.74 27.69 -15.50
N VAL A 30 -9.08 27.09 -14.49
CA VAL A 30 -9.60 27.06 -13.11
C VAL A 30 -9.30 28.35 -12.33
N GLY A 31 -8.24 29.08 -12.69
CA GLY A 31 -7.90 30.39 -12.11
C GLY A 31 -8.64 31.58 -12.73
N ILE A 32 -9.07 31.50 -14.00
CA ILE A 32 -9.67 32.65 -14.71
C ILE A 32 -11.18 32.86 -14.40
N PHE A 33 -11.88 31.91 -13.77
CA PHE A 33 -13.30 32.10 -13.43
C PHE A 33 -13.57 32.81 -12.08
N ARG A 34 -12.54 33.37 -11.42
CA ARG A 34 -12.75 34.31 -10.30
C ARG A 34 -11.89 35.56 -10.48
N ALA A 35 -12.58 36.69 -10.63
CA ALA A 35 -12.10 38.08 -10.65
C ALA A 35 -11.83 38.70 -12.04
N SER A 36 -12.89 39.33 -12.57
CA SER A 36 -12.90 40.68 -13.17
C SER A 36 -11.75 41.13 -14.08
N GLY A 37 -12.00 41.06 -15.39
CA GLY A 37 -11.65 42.00 -16.46
C GLY A 37 -10.38 42.86 -16.38
N GLN A 38 -9.36 42.48 -17.16
CA GLN A 38 -8.66 43.30 -18.16
C GLN A 38 -7.61 42.43 -18.89
N PRO A 39 -7.40 42.57 -20.23
CA PRO A 39 -6.38 41.81 -20.94
C PRO A 39 -5.05 42.57 -20.91
N ASP A 40 -4.16 42.22 -19.99
CA ASP A 40 -2.80 42.76 -19.97
C ASP A 40 -1.85 41.91 -20.84
N ALA A 41 -1.18 42.60 -21.75
CA ALA A 41 -0.21 42.07 -22.70
C ALA A 41 1.13 41.80 -22.00
N ASN A 42 1.32 40.59 -21.46
CA ASN A 42 2.65 40.14 -21.04
C ASN A 42 2.75 38.60 -21.04
N LEU A 43 2.84 38.00 -22.23
CA LEU A 43 2.85 36.53 -22.42
C LEU A 43 4.24 35.89 -22.46
N ASP A 44 5.33 36.61 -22.18
CA ASP A 44 6.70 36.11 -22.44
C ASP A 44 7.54 35.75 -21.21
N ARG A 45 6.97 35.69 -19.99
CA ARG A 45 7.75 35.37 -18.75
C ARG A 45 7.04 34.53 -17.69
N GLN A 46 6.09 33.67 -18.05
CA GLN A 46 5.36 32.85 -17.07
C GLN A 46 5.69 31.35 -17.16
N GLY A 47 6.95 31.04 -17.45
CA GLY A 47 7.50 29.67 -17.40
C GLY A 47 8.12 29.30 -16.06
N ASP A 48 8.28 30.27 -15.15
CA ASP A 48 8.87 30.05 -13.84
C ASP A 48 7.76 29.92 -12.78
N ASP A 49 7.78 28.77 -12.11
CA ASP A 49 7.07 28.45 -10.87
C ASP A 49 5.60 27.98 -10.98
N VAL A 50 5.34 26.99 -11.84
CA VAL A 50 4.14 26.14 -11.65
C VAL A 50 4.39 25.25 -10.43
N MET A 51 3.92 25.70 -9.26
CA MET A 51 3.93 24.88 -8.05
C MET A 51 3.13 23.60 -8.28
N ILE A 52 3.79 22.44 -8.22
CA ILE A 52 3.10 21.16 -8.24
C ILE A 52 2.34 21.02 -6.91
N THR A 53 1.02 20.94 -7.00
CA THR A 53 0.11 20.74 -5.87
C THR A 53 -0.56 19.36 -5.95
N ASP A 54 -1.16 18.90 -4.85
CA ASP A 54 -1.93 17.65 -4.80
C ASP A 54 -2.97 17.57 -5.93
N GLU A 55 -3.62 18.69 -6.29
CA GLU A 55 -4.62 18.72 -7.36
C GLU A 55 -3.99 18.53 -8.75
N VAL A 56 -2.79 19.08 -8.99
CA VAL A 56 -2.06 18.83 -10.25
C VAL A 56 -1.70 17.35 -10.35
N VAL A 57 -1.16 16.76 -9.28
CA VAL A 57 -0.81 15.32 -9.25
C VAL A 57 -2.05 14.46 -9.49
N LYS A 58 -3.18 14.82 -8.90
CA LYS A 58 -4.46 14.14 -9.10
C LYS A 58 -4.98 14.23 -10.53
N GLU A 59 -4.89 15.38 -11.19
CA GLU A 59 -5.27 15.51 -12.60
C GLU A 59 -4.34 14.72 -13.51
N VAL A 60 -3.04 14.71 -13.24
CA VAL A 60 -2.06 13.87 -13.96
C VAL A 60 -2.39 12.39 -13.76
N ALA A 61 -2.76 11.96 -12.55
CA ALA A 61 -3.15 10.59 -12.23
C ALA A 61 -4.42 10.12 -12.96
N ARG A 62 -5.33 11.04 -13.31
CA ARG A 62 -6.54 10.74 -14.09
C ARG A 62 -6.28 10.58 -15.58
N ASN A 63 -5.10 11.00 -16.06
CA ASN A 63 -4.74 10.90 -17.47
C ASN A 63 -4.23 9.48 -17.80
N CYS A 64 -5.13 8.63 -18.29
CA CYS A 64 -4.80 7.23 -18.63
C CYS A 64 -3.88 7.07 -19.84
N MET A 65 -3.72 8.09 -20.68
CA MET A 65 -2.93 8.00 -21.92
C MET A 65 -1.47 8.40 -21.74
N SER A 66 -1.19 9.35 -20.83
CA SER A 66 0.16 9.91 -20.66
C SER A 66 0.48 10.36 -19.24
N GLY A 67 -0.36 10.01 -18.26
CA GLY A 67 -0.19 10.43 -16.87
C GLY A 67 1.18 10.03 -16.31
N LYS A 68 1.64 8.81 -16.62
CA LYS A 68 2.94 8.30 -16.16
C LYS A 68 4.10 9.15 -16.70
N GLU A 69 4.15 9.38 -18.01
CA GLU A 69 5.22 10.15 -18.67
C GLU A 69 5.24 11.61 -18.20
N ILE A 70 4.05 12.19 -17.98
CA ILE A 70 3.90 13.54 -17.45
C ILE A 70 4.42 13.58 -16.02
N MET A 71 4.04 12.62 -15.16
CA MET A 71 4.49 12.58 -13.77
C MET A 71 6.02 12.42 -13.67
N ILE A 72 6.61 11.54 -14.48
CA ILE A 72 8.07 11.38 -14.58
C ILE A 72 8.74 12.69 -15.02
N SER A 73 8.17 13.39 -16.00
CA SER A 73 8.70 14.67 -16.46
C SER A 73 8.63 15.75 -15.38
N LEU A 74 7.55 15.80 -14.61
CA LEU A 74 7.37 16.74 -13.51
C LEU A 74 8.40 16.50 -12.39
N LEU A 75 8.57 15.26 -11.97
CA LEU A 75 9.54 14.88 -10.93
C LEU A 75 11.00 15.16 -11.35
N ASN A 76 11.33 14.99 -12.64
CA ASN A 76 12.68 15.24 -13.14
C ASN A 76 13.01 16.73 -13.31
N ARG A 77 12.04 17.57 -13.68
CA ARG A 77 12.28 18.98 -14.02
C ARG A 77 12.31 19.90 -12.81
N GLN A 78 11.47 19.65 -11.81
CA GLN A 78 11.33 20.54 -10.66
C GLN A 78 11.99 19.96 -9.43
N ARG A 79 13.25 19.51 -9.57
CA ARG A 79 13.98 18.90 -8.47
C ARG A 79 13.84 19.76 -7.20
N ASP A 80 14.13 21.05 -7.22
CA ASP A 80 14.24 21.81 -5.97
C ASP A 80 13.00 22.64 -5.59
N ASN A 81 11.92 22.59 -6.38
CA ASN A 81 10.71 23.43 -6.19
C ASN A 81 9.42 22.66 -5.85
N ILE A 82 9.46 21.33 -5.70
CA ILE A 82 8.26 20.57 -5.29
C ILE A 82 8.28 20.34 -3.79
N ARG A 83 7.28 20.88 -3.10
CA ARG A 83 6.97 20.47 -1.73
C ARG A 83 6.20 19.16 -1.76
N ILE A 84 6.84 18.05 -1.38
CA ILE A 84 6.17 16.75 -1.27
C ILE A 84 5.22 16.75 -0.07
N THR A 85 3.94 16.48 -0.30
CA THR A 85 2.91 16.31 0.73
C THR A 85 2.54 14.84 0.87
N GLU A 86 2.01 14.42 2.03
CA GLU A 86 1.47 13.06 2.22
C GLU A 86 0.42 12.74 1.14
N GLY A 87 -0.47 13.69 0.83
CA GLY A 87 -1.54 13.54 -0.16
C GLY A 87 -1.01 13.25 -1.57
N MET A 88 0.07 13.91 -1.99
CA MET A 88 0.74 13.59 -3.27
C MET A 88 1.26 12.15 -3.28
N VAL A 89 1.91 11.71 -2.19
CA VAL A 89 2.46 10.35 -2.12
C VAL A 89 1.33 9.31 -2.11
N GLU A 90 0.21 9.58 -1.43
CA GLU A 90 -0.98 8.73 -1.47
C GLU A 90 -1.55 8.60 -2.91
N ILE A 91 -1.70 9.72 -3.63
CA ILE A 91 -2.16 9.70 -5.03
C ILE A 91 -1.19 8.89 -5.89
N ILE A 92 0.11 9.10 -5.72
CA ILE A 92 1.14 8.39 -6.48
C ILE A 92 1.05 6.88 -6.23
N ALA A 93 0.94 6.48 -4.95
CA ALA A 93 0.83 5.10 -4.53
C ALA A 93 -0.41 4.40 -5.09
N THR A 94 -1.56 5.09 -5.15
CA THR A 94 -2.83 4.52 -5.64
C THR A 94 -2.92 4.48 -7.17
N SER A 95 -2.33 5.44 -7.88
CA SER A 95 -2.61 5.65 -9.31
C SER A 95 -1.47 5.32 -10.26
N PHE A 96 -0.23 5.20 -9.78
CA PHE A 96 0.92 4.92 -10.62
C PHE A 96 1.59 3.59 -10.26
N ASP A 97 2.51 3.14 -11.11
CA ASP A 97 3.32 1.96 -10.85
C ASP A 97 4.56 2.28 -10.00
N LYS A 98 5.29 1.22 -9.63
CA LYS A 98 6.48 1.34 -8.78
C LYS A 98 7.57 2.24 -9.36
N GLU A 99 7.61 2.44 -10.68
CA GLU A 99 8.67 3.21 -11.34
C GLU A 99 8.55 4.69 -10.94
N VAL A 100 7.33 5.23 -10.96
CA VAL A 100 7.06 6.61 -10.53
C VAL A 100 7.37 6.78 -9.04
N MET A 101 6.95 5.82 -8.20
CA MET A 101 7.26 5.86 -6.77
C MET A 101 8.77 5.75 -6.50
N THR A 102 9.48 4.90 -7.25
CA THR A 102 10.94 4.76 -7.12
C THR A 102 11.64 6.08 -7.46
N LEU A 103 11.24 6.74 -8.55
CA LEU A 103 11.79 8.04 -8.93
C LEU A 103 11.54 9.11 -7.87
N LEU A 104 10.34 9.11 -7.26
CA LEU A 104 10.02 10.01 -6.15
C LEU A 104 10.95 9.75 -4.95
N LEU A 105 11.09 8.48 -4.53
CA LEU A 105 11.89 8.10 -3.37
C LEU A 105 13.40 8.26 -3.59
N ASP A 106 13.90 8.01 -4.80
CA ASP A 106 15.32 8.18 -5.12
C ASP A 106 15.71 9.65 -5.21
N SER A 107 14.77 10.50 -5.65
CA SER A 107 15.00 11.94 -5.73
C SER A 107 14.79 12.62 -4.38
N ARG A 108 13.74 12.25 -3.63
CA ARG A 108 13.22 13.00 -2.48
C ARG A 108 12.98 12.13 -1.25
N GLY A 109 13.71 11.02 -1.12
CA GLY A 109 13.49 10.03 -0.05
C GLY A 109 13.46 10.63 1.36
N ASP A 110 14.30 11.63 1.63
CA ASP A 110 14.35 12.31 2.93
C ASP A 110 13.11 13.19 3.21
N ASP A 111 12.45 13.70 2.16
CA ASP A 111 11.23 14.50 2.26
C ASP A 111 9.95 13.63 2.27
N VAL A 112 10.07 12.36 1.87
CA VAL A 112 8.95 11.42 1.77
C VAL A 112 8.81 10.64 3.07
N THR A 113 7.77 10.95 3.84
CA THR A 113 7.37 10.11 4.97
C THR A 113 6.42 9.02 4.51
N ILE A 114 6.82 7.76 4.63
CA ILE A 114 5.94 6.61 4.39
C ILE A 114 5.09 6.37 5.64
N THR A 115 3.79 6.66 5.52
CA THR A 115 2.80 6.49 6.57
C THR A 115 1.88 5.29 6.28
N ASP A 116 1.10 4.89 7.28
CA ASP A 116 0.04 3.88 7.10
C ASP A 116 -0.89 4.22 5.93
N LYS A 117 -1.24 5.49 5.74
CA LYS A 117 -2.12 5.90 4.65
C LYS A 117 -1.48 5.64 3.29
N VAL A 118 -0.20 5.95 3.14
CA VAL A 118 0.54 5.69 1.90
C VAL A 118 0.61 4.18 1.61
N VAL A 119 0.87 3.35 2.62
CA VAL A 119 0.90 1.88 2.44
C VAL A 119 -0.49 1.35 2.09
N MET A 120 -1.55 1.85 2.73
CA MET A 120 -2.93 1.50 2.39
C MET A 120 -3.31 1.95 0.98
N ALA A 121 -2.89 3.15 0.57
CA ALA A 121 -3.10 3.70 -0.76
C ALA A 121 -2.42 2.82 -1.82
N ALA A 122 -1.20 2.35 -1.56
CA ALA A 122 -0.48 1.39 -2.40
C ALA A 122 -1.20 0.04 -2.48
N ALA A 123 -1.69 -0.49 -1.36
CA ALA A 123 -2.42 -1.76 -1.31
C ALA A 123 -3.73 -1.72 -2.12
N ARG A 124 -4.36 -0.54 -2.22
CA ARG A 124 -5.60 -0.29 -2.97
C ARG A 124 -5.38 0.05 -4.45
N ASN A 125 -4.15 0.02 -4.94
CA ASN A 125 -3.84 0.28 -6.34
C ASN A 125 -4.58 -0.74 -7.23
N PHE A 126 -5.14 -0.24 -8.34
CA PHE A 126 -6.07 -0.99 -9.20
C PHE A 126 -5.43 -2.21 -9.89
N ASN A 127 -4.10 -2.24 -10.03
CA ASN A 127 -3.37 -3.39 -10.56
C ASN A 127 -2.75 -4.21 -9.43
N ARG A 128 -3.14 -5.50 -9.31
CA ARG A 128 -2.69 -6.40 -8.23
C ARG A 128 -1.17 -6.63 -8.22
N ASP A 129 -0.56 -6.75 -9.40
CA ASP A 129 0.89 -6.97 -9.47
C ASP A 129 1.62 -5.68 -9.10
N SER A 130 1.13 -4.54 -9.60
CA SER A 130 1.68 -3.23 -9.23
C SER A 130 1.50 -2.91 -7.75
N SER A 131 0.37 -3.26 -7.14
CA SER A 131 0.12 -3.02 -5.71
C SER A 131 1.07 -3.82 -4.83
N ARG A 132 1.32 -5.09 -5.17
CA ARG A 132 2.31 -5.94 -4.48
C ARG A 132 3.70 -5.32 -4.57
N GLU A 133 4.13 -4.96 -5.78
CA GLU A 133 5.46 -4.39 -5.98
C GLU A 133 5.62 -3.04 -5.29
N MET A 134 4.57 -2.20 -5.32
CA MET A 134 4.51 -0.91 -4.63
C MET A 134 4.68 -1.09 -3.12
N VAL A 135 3.83 -1.92 -2.48
CA VAL A 135 3.92 -2.16 -1.03
C VAL A 135 5.29 -2.74 -0.67
N THR A 136 5.84 -3.66 -1.49
CA THR A 136 7.19 -4.20 -1.27
C THR A 136 8.27 -3.11 -1.34
N LEU A 137 8.18 -2.19 -2.30
CA LEU A 137 9.12 -1.07 -2.44
C LEU A 137 9.09 -0.17 -1.21
N LEU A 138 7.89 0.22 -0.77
CA LEU A 138 7.70 1.11 0.38
C LEU A 138 8.25 0.50 1.66
N LEU A 139 7.95 -0.78 1.90
CA LEU A 139 8.44 -1.53 3.05
C LEU A 139 9.97 -1.73 3.02
N ASN A 140 10.58 -1.87 1.84
CA ASN A 140 12.03 -1.98 1.75
C ASN A 140 12.74 -0.65 1.97
N ARG A 141 12.17 0.47 1.50
CA ARG A 141 12.83 1.78 1.51
C ARG A 141 12.93 2.39 2.90
N GLN A 142 11.98 2.09 3.78
CA GLN A 142 11.92 2.68 5.11
C GLN A 142 12.72 1.87 6.16
N GLY A 143 13.33 0.74 5.76
CA GLY A 143 14.32 -0.02 6.54
C GLY A 143 13.83 -0.42 7.94
N ASP A 144 14.68 -0.22 8.95
CA ASP A 144 14.36 -0.50 10.36
C ASP A 144 13.48 0.57 11.02
N ASN A 145 13.25 1.70 10.35
CA ASN A 145 12.50 2.84 10.91
C ASN A 145 10.98 2.76 10.66
N ILE A 146 10.51 1.62 10.15
CA ILE A 146 9.08 1.41 9.90
C ILE A 146 8.37 1.14 11.21
N LYS A 147 7.54 2.10 11.64
CA LYS A 147 6.47 1.81 12.60
C LYS A 147 5.35 1.08 11.88
N ILE A 148 5.45 -0.25 11.78
CA ILE A 148 4.33 -1.08 11.36
C ILE A 148 3.26 -1.00 12.45
N THR A 149 2.15 -0.36 12.13
CA THR A 149 0.97 -0.36 12.98
C THR A 149 0.12 -1.61 12.73
N GLU A 150 -0.76 -1.94 13.66
CA GLU A 150 -1.76 -3.00 13.46
C GLU A 150 -2.65 -2.74 12.24
N ARG A 151 -2.87 -1.46 11.88
CA ARG A 151 -3.68 -1.08 10.71
C ARG A 151 -2.99 -1.44 9.40
N THR A 152 -1.69 -1.13 9.29
CA THR A 152 -0.89 -1.54 8.12
C THR A 152 -0.78 -3.05 8.04
N PHE A 153 -0.54 -3.70 9.19
CA PHE A 153 -0.50 -5.16 9.29
C PHE A 153 -1.81 -5.81 8.82
N HIS A 154 -2.96 -5.34 9.32
CA HIS A 154 -4.29 -5.79 8.90
C HIS A 154 -4.50 -5.64 7.39
N THR A 155 -4.13 -4.48 6.84
CA THR A 155 -4.29 -4.20 5.41
C THR A 155 -3.51 -5.21 4.57
N ILE A 156 -2.27 -5.54 4.96
CA ILE A 156 -1.45 -6.49 4.23
C ILE A 156 -2.06 -7.90 4.30
N ALA A 157 -2.44 -8.34 5.50
CA ALA A 157 -3.03 -9.67 5.72
C ALA A 157 -4.39 -9.86 5.01
N GLU A 158 -5.19 -8.80 4.90
CA GLU A 158 -6.49 -8.86 4.22
C GLU A 158 -6.37 -8.74 2.69
N THR A 159 -5.44 -7.92 2.20
CA THR A 159 -5.37 -7.56 0.77
C THR A 159 -4.52 -8.53 -0.04
N PHE A 160 -3.42 -9.03 0.54
CA PHE A 160 -2.46 -9.86 -0.18
C PHE A 160 -2.58 -11.33 0.22
N ASP A 161 -1.95 -12.19 -0.57
CA ASP A 161 -1.91 -13.63 -0.29
C ASP A 161 -0.87 -14.00 0.77
N GLN A 162 -0.93 -15.26 1.21
CA GLN A 162 -0.08 -15.83 2.25
C GLN A 162 1.42 -15.72 1.92
N GLN A 163 1.79 -15.76 0.63
CA GLN A 163 3.17 -15.57 0.18
C GLN A 163 3.68 -14.15 0.48
N MET A 164 2.85 -13.14 0.24
CA MET A 164 3.21 -11.76 0.55
C MET A 164 3.30 -11.54 2.06
N MET A 165 2.36 -12.12 2.83
CA MET A 165 2.40 -12.04 4.29
C MET A 165 3.64 -12.75 4.88
N THR A 166 4.03 -13.88 4.30
CA THR A 166 5.27 -14.60 4.64
C THR A 166 6.49 -13.75 4.36
N LEU A 167 6.56 -13.11 3.18
CA LEU A 167 7.67 -12.21 2.82
C LEU A 167 7.77 -11.03 3.80
N PHE A 168 6.63 -10.46 4.18
CA PHE A 168 6.54 -9.38 5.15
C PHE A 168 7.12 -9.79 6.51
N LEU A 169 6.68 -10.92 7.07
CA LEU A 169 7.15 -11.42 8.36
C LEU A 169 8.65 -11.79 8.31
N ASN A 170 9.11 -12.42 7.23
CA ASN A 170 10.52 -12.78 7.09
C ASN A 170 11.46 -11.56 7.02
N ARG A 171 10.99 -10.43 6.49
CA ARG A 171 11.81 -9.21 6.37
C ARG A 171 11.71 -8.30 7.58
N HIS A 172 10.56 -8.24 8.22
CA HIS A 172 10.27 -7.23 9.25
C HIS A 172 9.88 -7.83 10.60
N GLY A 173 9.69 -9.15 10.71
CA GLY A 173 9.19 -9.81 11.92
C GLY A 173 10.01 -9.52 13.17
N ASP A 174 11.34 -9.46 13.05
CA ASP A 174 12.23 -9.11 14.16
C ASP A 174 12.14 -7.63 14.60
N ASN A 175 11.66 -6.76 13.72
CA ASN A 175 11.52 -5.31 13.97
C ASN A 175 10.09 -4.92 14.39
N ILE A 176 9.14 -5.85 14.35
CA ILE A 176 7.74 -5.58 14.70
C ILE A 176 7.48 -6.08 16.11
N LYS A 177 6.95 -5.21 16.95
CA LYS A 177 6.36 -5.63 18.22
C LYS A 177 5.04 -6.35 17.95
N ILE A 178 5.08 -7.68 17.92
CA ILE A 178 3.88 -8.50 17.72
C ILE A 178 2.91 -8.29 18.88
N THR A 179 1.67 -7.92 18.56
CA THR A 179 0.58 -7.76 19.52
C THR A 179 -0.43 -8.89 19.40
N GLU A 180 -1.28 -9.06 20.42
CA GLU A 180 -2.43 -9.98 20.35
C GLU A 180 -3.32 -9.67 19.14
N GLY A 181 -3.53 -8.38 18.82
CA GLY A 181 -4.33 -7.94 17.68
C GLY A 181 -3.76 -8.42 16.34
N MET A 182 -2.43 -8.36 16.16
CA MET A 182 -1.77 -8.89 14.96
C MET A 182 -1.95 -10.40 14.83
N VAL A 183 -1.85 -11.15 15.94
CA VAL A 183 -2.07 -12.61 15.92
C VAL A 183 -3.54 -12.95 15.66
N GLU A 184 -4.49 -12.18 16.18
CA GLU A 184 -5.92 -12.33 15.87
C GLU A 184 -6.19 -12.12 14.36
N ILE A 185 -5.54 -11.12 13.74
CA ILE A 185 -5.64 -10.86 12.30
C ILE A 185 -5.16 -12.07 11.50
N ILE A 186 -3.99 -12.63 11.82
CA ILE A 186 -3.46 -13.82 11.15
C ILE A 186 -4.38 -15.02 11.34
N ALA A 187 -4.88 -15.24 12.57
CA ALA A 187 -5.85 -16.31 12.83
C ALA A 187 -7.09 -16.21 11.94
N ARG A 188 -7.53 -14.98 11.63
CA ARG A 188 -8.75 -14.71 10.84
C ARG A 188 -8.55 -14.77 9.32
N HIS A 189 -7.39 -14.35 8.82
CA HIS A 189 -7.16 -14.10 7.39
C HIS A 189 -6.10 -15.01 6.76
N CYS A 190 -5.29 -15.69 7.57
CA CYS A 190 -4.11 -16.41 7.10
C CYS A 190 -4.12 -17.90 7.41
N ASP A 191 -3.23 -18.65 6.75
CA ASP A 191 -3.07 -20.08 6.96
C ASP A 191 -2.14 -20.39 8.15
N LYS A 192 -2.03 -21.69 8.45
CA LYS A 192 -1.27 -22.20 9.60
C LYS A 192 0.22 -21.92 9.46
N GLU A 193 0.74 -21.89 8.24
CA GLU A 193 2.12 -21.61 7.91
C GLU A 193 2.47 -20.18 8.33
N VAL A 194 1.64 -19.20 7.95
CA VAL A 194 1.81 -17.81 8.39
C VAL A 194 1.61 -17.66 9.91
N MET A 195 0.66 -18.39 10.51
CA MET A 195 0.51 -18.41 11.97
C MET A 195 1.76 -18.93 12.67
N THR A 196 2.40 -19.97 12.14
CA THR A 196 3.64 -20.50 12.71
C THR A 196 4.74 -19.45 12.69
N LEU A 197 4.91 -18.75 11.56
CA LEU A 197 5.91 -17.68 11.42
C LEU A 197 5.70 -16.53 12.40
N ILE A 198 4.46 -16.02 12.57
CA ILE A 198 4.24 -14.90 13.50
C ILE A 198 4.49 -15.31 14.96
N LEU A 199 4.19 -16.55 15.33
CA LEU A 199 4.46 -17.06 16.67
C LEU A 199 5.96 -17.27 16.91
N GLU A 200 6.72 -17.63 15.89
CA GLU A 200 8.19 -17.68 15.93
C GLU A 200 8.78 -16.26 16.09
N CYS A 201 8.29 -15.28 15.32
CA CYS A 201 8.68 -13.88 15.47
C CYS A 201 8.38 -13.34 16.88
N ALA A 202 7.29 -13.78 17.50
CA ALA A 202 6.89 -13.36 18.84
C ALA A 202 7.75 -13.93 19.98
N ARG A 203 8.59 -14.96 19.75
CA ARG A 203 9.54 -15.54 20.73
C ARG A 203 9.00 -15.73 22.16
N ASP A 204 7.75 -16.17 22.30
CA ASP A 204 7.00 -16.40 23.55
C ASP A 204 6.34 -15.18 24.23
N ASP A 205 6.43 -13.98 23.65
CA ASP A 205 5.80 -12.76 24.22
C ASP A 205 4.27 -12.71 24.04
N VAL A 206 3.71 -13.57 23.19
CA VAL A 206 2.28 -13.55 22.85
C VAL A 206 1.50 -14.60 23.63
N ILE A 207 0.52 -14.13 24.39
CA ILE A 207 -0.48 -14.97 25.05
C ILE A 207 -1.59 -15.29 24.05
N ILE A 208 -1.84 -16.59 23.80
CA ILE A 208 -2.98 -17.04 23.01
C ILE A 208 -4.25 -16.99 23.87
N THR A 209 -5.12 -16.03 23.58
CA THR A 209 -6.39 -15.82 24.28
C THR A 209 -7.55 -16.52 23.58
N ASP A 210 -8.71 -16.57 24.23
CA ASP A 210 -9.95 -17.05 23.61
C ASP A 210 -10.31 -16.25 22.35
N LYS A 211 -9.97 -14.95 22.29
CA LYS A 211 -10.24 -14.11 21.11
C LYS A 211 -9.50 -14.61 19.87
N VAL A 212 -8.22 -14.94 20.01
CA VAL A 212 -7.39 -15.48 18.93
C VAL A 212 -7.94 -16.83 18.45
N VAL A 213 -8.32 -17.71 19.39
CA VAL A 213 -8.92 -19.01 19.06
C VAL A 213 -10.26 -18.86 18.35
N MET A 214 -11.11 -17.92 18.79
CA MET A 214 -12.39 -17.63 18.13
C MET A 214 -12.19 -17.06 16.72
N ALA A 215 -11.17 -16.23 16.50
CA ALA A 215 -10.82 -15.74 15.18
C ALA A 215 -10.40 -16.89 14.24
N ALA A 216 -9.58 -17.83 14.73
CA ALA A 216 -9.21 -19.03 13.97
C ALA A 216 -10.40 -19.91 13.59
N ALA A 217 -11.37 -20.08 14.50
CA ALA A 217 -12.58 -20.85 14.23
C ALA A 217 -13.39 -20.28 13.06
N ARG A 218 -13.38 -18.95 12.86
CA ARG A 218 -14.05 -18.29 11.73
C ARG A 218 -13.34 -18.53 10.39
N ASN A 219 -12.04 -18.78 10.40
CA ASN A 219 -11.19 -18.98 9.22
C ASN A 219 -11.20 -20.44 8.70
N ARG A 220 -12.08 -21.31 9.22
CA ARG A 220 -12.33 -22.69 8.71
C ARG A 220 -11.13 -23.66 8.75
N GLY A 221 -9.97 -23.25 9.25
CA GLY A 221 -8.78 -24.09 9.36
C GLY A 221 -8.78 -24.92 10.64
N SER A 222 -9.11 -26.21 10.56
CA SER A 222 -9.01 -27.12 11.72
C SER A 222 -7.58 -27.23 12.24
N GLU A 223 -6.59 -27.14 11.35
CA GLU A 223 -5.17 -27.18 11.72
C GLU A 223 -4.72 -25.91 12.45
N MET A 224 -5.27 -24.75 12.09
CA MET A 224 -5.02 -23.47 12.78
C MET A 224 -5.44 -23.58 14.25
N MET A 225 -6.66 -24.06 14.48
CA MET A 225 -7.17 -24.25 15.84
C MET A 225 -6.31 -25.24 16.61
N ALA A 226 -5.96 -26.38 16.01
CA ALA A 226 -5.12 -27.38 16.67
C ALA A 226 -3.77 -26.81 17.11
N LEU A 227 -3.10 -26.04 16.24
CA LEU A 227 -1.82 -25.38 16.55
C LEU A 227 -1.94 -24.38 17.70
N LEU A 228 -2.98 -23.53 17.71
CA LEU A 228 -3.18 -22.54 18.77
C LEU A 228 -3.52 -23.18 20.13
N LEU A 229 -4.29 -24.28 20.11
CA LEU A 229 -4.65 -25.03 21.32
C LEU A 229 -3.44 -25.72 21.95
N ASP A 230 -2.60 -26.35 21.12
CA ASP A 230 -1.36 -26.99 21.54
C ASP A 230 -0.40 -25.96 22.16
N ARG A 231 -0.21 -24.82 21.49
CA ARG A 231 0.68 -23.75 21.96
C ARG A 231 0.19 -23.09 23.26
N ARG A 232 -1.12 -23.03 23.49
CA ARG A 232 -1.73 -22.48 24.72
C ARG A 232 -1.58 -23.42 25.93
N GLY A 233 -1.32 -24.71 25.74
CA GLY A 233 -1.16 -25.66 26.84
C GLY A 233 -2.48 -26.15 27.46
N GLY A 234 -3.59 -26.17 26.69
CA GLY A 234 -4.73 -27.04 26.99
C GLY A 234 -5.94 -26.49 27.75
N ASN A 235 -5.99 -25.21 28.16
CA ASN A 235 -7.19 -24.64 28.78
C ASN A 235 -7.93 -23.68 27.85
N VAL A 236 -8.87 -24.20 27.06
CA VAL A 236 -9.86 -23.39 26.34
C VAL A 236 -11.23 -23.69 26.89
N THR A 237 -11.81 -22.72 27.56
CA THR A 237 -13.22 -22.76 27.91
C THR A 237 -14.00 -22.53 26.63
N ILE A 238 -14.45 -23.61 25.99
CA ILE A 238 -15.41 -23.53 24.89
C ILE A 238 -16.74 -23.05 25.49
N THR A 239 -16.94 -21.74 25.50
CA THR A 239 -18.24 -21.13 25.82
C THR A 239 -19.20 -21.38 24.65
N ASP A 240 -20.50 -21.35 24.91
CA ASP A 240 -21.52 -21.52 23.87
C ASP A 240 -21.35 -20.50 22.71
N GLU A 241 -20.70 -19.35 22.93
CA GLU A 241 -20.30 -18.41 21.87
C GLU A 241 -19.36 -19.03 20.81
N ILE A 242 -18.53 -20.01 21.18
CA ILE A 242 -17.64 -20.74 20.26
C ILE A 242 -18.42 -21.75 19.40
N VAL A 243 -19.60 -22.19 19.86
CA VAL A 243 -20.47 -23.17 19.18
C VAL A 243 -21.55 -22.49 18.33
N VAL A 244 -21.91 -21.25 18.63
CA VAL A 244 -22.97 -20.49 17.92
C VAL A 244 -22.41 -19.72 16.73
N PHE A 245 -21.76 -20.41 15.80
CA PHE A 245 -21.85 -20.04 14.38
C PHE A 245 -22.20 -21.32 13.61
N PRO A 246 -23.51 -21.61 13.45
CA PRO A 246 -23.96 -22.78 12.70
C PRO A 246 -23.65 -22.54 11.22
N ASN A 247 -22.50 -23.01 10.74
CA ASN A 247 -22.30 -23.11 9.30
C ASN A 247 -22.97 -24.40 8.81
N ARG A 248 -24.02 -24.25 8.02
CA ARG A 248 -25.08 -25.22 7.71
C ARG A 248 -24.68 -26.55 7.07
N GLU A 249 -23.39 -26.89 6.93
CA GLU A 249 -23.02 -28.09 6.16
C GLU A 249 -21.98 -29.04 6.76
N ARG A 250 -21.26 -28.74 7.85
CA ARG A 250 -20.33 -29.74 8.44
C ARG A 250 -20.22 -29.64 9.96
N LYS A 251 -20.56 -30.75 10.64
CA LYS A 251 -20.29 -30.95 12.07
C LYS A 251 -18.77 -30.87 12.29
N PHE A 252 -18.31 -29.87 13.05
CA PHE A 252 -16.97 -29.89 13.64
C PHE A 252 -16.90 -31.06 14.61
N VAL A 253 -16.03 -32.04 14.34
CA VAL A 253 -15.63 -33.07 15.31
C VAL A 253 -14.18 -32.79 15.64
N LEU A 254 -13.94 -32.14 16.78
CA LEU A 254 -12.58 -31.96 17.29
C LEU A 254 -12.01 -33.32 17.72
N PRO A 255 -10.69 -33.53 17.61
CA PRO A 255 -10.04 -34.70 18.20
C PRO A 255 -10.38 -34.76 19.69
N ARG A 256 -10.79 -35.94 20.18
CA ARG A 256 -11.03 -36.15 21.61
C ARG A 256 -9.72 -35.92 22.36
N MET A 257 -9.61 -34.76 23.01
CA MET A 257 -8.60 -34.56 24.04
C MET A 257 -9.11 -35.25 25.31
N SER A 258 -8.33 -36.22 25.80
CA SER A 258 -8.60 -36.92 27.05
C SER A 258 -8.63 -35.91 28.20
N PRO A 259 -9.63 -35.95 29.11
CA PRO A 259 -9.60 -35.10 30.29
C PRO A 259 -8.45 -35.54 31.20
N VAL A 260 -7.69 -34.56 31.70
CA VAL A 260 -6.78 -34.71 32.85
C VAL A 260 -7.56 -34.39 34.12
#